data_AF-K0Z9J6-F1
#
_entry.id   AF-K0Z9J6-F1
#
_cell.length_a   1.000
_cell.length_b   1.000
_cell.length_c   1.000
_cell.angle_alpha   90.00
_cell.angle_beta   90.00
_cell.angle_gamma   90.00
#
_symmetry.space_group_name_H-M   'P 1'
#
loop_
_entity.id
_entity.type
_entity.pdbx_description
1 polymer ?
#
loop_
_entity_poly.entity_id
_entity_poly.type
_entity_poly.pdbx_seq_one_letter_code
_entity_poly.pdbx_strand_id
1 'polypeptide(L)'
;QAHYYMGLYSYTYSAGLVISTAGYLHLKNSETGAEDWLNLLKSGGSKTPLESAMIIGADISTDKPLRDTIQFLSETVDQIIAYSAELGE
;
A
#
# COMPACT_ATOMS: atom_id res chain seq x y z
N GLN A 1 8.54 20.99 7.69
CA GLN A 1 8.61 20.40 6.33
C GLN A 1 7.89 21.29 5.34
N ALA A 2 8.49 21.61 4.19
CA ALA A 2 7.92 22.54 3.19
C ALA A 2 6.56 22.08 2.63
N HIS A 3 6.34 20.76 2.59
CA HIS A 3 5.12 20.11 2.11
C HIS A 3 3.83 20.51 2.83
N TYR A 4 3.89 21.02 4.07
CA TYR A 4 2.70 21.48 4.81
C TYR A 4 2.06 22.73 4.22
N TYR A 5 2.80 23.48 3.40
CA TYR A 5 2.28 24.68 2.72
C TYR A 5 1.75 24.36 1.30
N MET A 6 1.73 23.09 0.90
CA MET A 6 1.30 22.63 -0.43
C MET A 6 -0.07 21.96 -0.38
N GLY A 7 -1.00 22.50 0.42
CA GLY A 7 -2.34 21.96 0.58
C GLY A 7 -2.33 20.51 1.10
N LEU A 8 -3.02 19.61 0.42
CA LEU A 8 -3.14 18.20 0.82
C LEU A 8 -1.95 17.33 0.38
N TYR A 9 -0.85 17.90 -0.11
CA TYR A 9 0.29 17.12 -0.60
C TYR A 9 0.84 16.14 0.44
N SER A 10 0.87 16.51 1.72
CA SER A 10 1.31 15.62 2.80
C SER A 10 0.52 14.31 2.87
N TYR A 11 -0.76 14.30 2.49
CA TYR A 11 -1.60 13.09 2.47
C TYR A 11 -1.24 12.14 1.33
N THR A 12 -0.54 12.61 0.30
CA THR A 12 -0.10 11.74 -0.81
C THR A 12 0.90 10.68 -0.34
N TYR A 13 1.67 10.94 0.73
CA TYR A 13 2.52 9.94 1.35
C TYR A 13 1.71 8.82 2.01
N SER A 14 0.65 9.18 2.76
CA SER A 14 -0.24 8.19 3.38
C SER A 14 -1.00 7.38 2.32
N ALA A 15 -1.51 8.04 1.28
CA ALA A 15 -2.15 7.36 0.15
C ALA A 15 -1.17 6.44 -0.59
N GLY A 16 0.07 6.90 -0.81
CA GLY A 16 1.14 6.12 -1.43
C GLY A 16 1.51 4.88 -0.61
N LEU A 17 1.57 4.99 0.72
CA LEU A 17 1.78 3.85 1.61
C LEU A 17 0.66 2.82 1.47
N VAL A 18 -0.60 3.26 1.50
CA VAL A 18 -1.77 2.37 1.32
C VAL A 18 -1.73 1.62 -0.01
N ILE A 19 -1.50 2.33 -1.11
CA ILE A 19 -1.40 1.72 -2.45
C ILE A 19 -0.23 0.74 -2.53
N SER A 20 0.92 1.09 -1.95
CA SER A 20 2.11 0.22 -1.98
C SER A 20 1.91 -1.05 -1.15
N THR A 21 1.29 -0.97 0.03
CA THR A 21 0.98 -2.13 0.85
C THR A 21 -0.07 -3.01 0.17
N ALA A 22 -1.14 -2.44 -0.39
CA ALA A 22 -2.12 -3.19 -1.16
C ALA A 22 -1.48 -3.90 -2.37
N GLY A 23 -0.60 -3.21 -3.09
CA GLY A 23 0.16 -3.78 -4.21
C GLY A 23 1.08 -4.92 -3.80
N TYR A 24 1.78 -4.79 -2.67
CA TYR A 24 2.59 -5.86 -2.10
C TYR A 24 1.74 -7.09 -1.71
N LEU A 25 0.60 -6.87 -1.05
CA LEU A 25 -0.30 -7.96 -0.66
C LEU A 25 -0.88 -8.65 -1.90
N HIS A 26 -1.28 -7.90 -2.93
CA HIS A 26 -1.74 -8.45 -4.21
C HIS A 26 -0.64 -9.27 -4.89
N LEU A 27 0.58 -8.73 -4.95
CA LEU A 27 1.75 -9.42 -5.50
C LEU A 27 2.04 -10.75 -4.79
N LYS A 28 1.86 -10.80 -3.46
CA LYS A 28 2.14 -11.99 -2.65
C LYS A 28 1.04 -13.05 -2.75
N ASN A 29 -0.22 -12.64 -2.88
CA ASN A 29 -1.39 -13.51 -2.71
C ASN A 29 -2.15 -13.83 -4.01
N SER A 30 -1.86 -13.13 -5.12
CA SER A 30 -2.48 -13.38 -6.43
C SER A 30 -1.54 -14.12 -7.38
N GLU A 31 -2.07 -15.09 -8.13
CA GLU A 31 -1.33 -15.77 -9.22
C GLU A 31 -0.89 -14.78 -10.31
N THR A 32 -1.70 -13.74 -10.57
CA THR A 32 -1.42 -12.68 -11.55
C THR A 32 -0.70 -11.48 -10.95
N GLY A 33 -0.38 -11.50 -9.66
CA GLY A 33 0.05 -10.31 -8.91
C GLY A 33 1.27 -9.61 -9.52
N ALA A 34 2.23 -10.36 -10.06
CA ALA A 34 3.40 -9.80 -10.74
C ALA A 34 3.05 -9.13 -12.08
N GLU A 35 2.16 -9.73 -12.87
CA GLU A 35 1.68 -9.16 -14.12
C GLU A 35 0.88 -7.88 -13.86
N ASP A 36 -0.01 -7.90 -12.88
CA ASP A 36 -0.84 -6.76 -12.49
C ASP A 36 0.03 -5.60 -11.98
N TRP A 37 1.06 -5.89 -11.18
CA TRP A 37 2.02 -4.88 -10.76
C TRP A 37 2.75 -4.23 -11.95
N LEU A 38 3.18 -5.02 -12.93
CA LEU A 38 3.79 -4.49 -14.15
C LEU A 38 2.80 -3.65 -14.97
N ASN A 39 1.53 -4.05 -15.03
CA ASN A 39 0.47 -3.29 -15.72
C ASN A 39 0.19 -1.96 -15.03
N LEU A 40 0.22 -1.92 -13.69
CA LEU A 40 0.14 -0.68 -12.92
C LEU A 40 1.30 0.26 -13.29
N LEU A 41 2.54 -0.22 -13.27
CA LEU A 41 3.72 0.60 -13.60
C LEU A 41 3.67 1.13 -15.05
N LYS A 42 3.28 0.27 -16.01
CA LYS A 42 3.13 0.64 -17.42
C LYS A 42 2.04 1.69 -17.63
N SER A 43 1.02 1.75 -16.77
CA SER A 43 -0.06 2.72 -16.91
C SER A 43 0.40 4.17 -16.73
N GLY A 44 1.50 4.42 -16.01
CA GLY A 44 2.03 5.75 -15.76
C GLY A 44 0.93 6.73 -15.31
N GLY A 45 0.82 7.86 -16.00
CA GLY A 45 -0.23 8.86 -15.77
C GLY A 45 -1.44 8.76 -16.70
N SER A 46 -1.61 7.66 -17.45
CA SER A 46 -2.69 7.52 -18.45
C SER A 46 -4.05 7.16 -17.85
N LYS A 47 -4.08 6.80 -16.57
CA LYS A 47 -5.28 6.41 -15.81
C LYS A 47 -5.48 7.34 -14.61
N THR A 48 -6.72 7.47 -14.17
CA THR A 48 -7.02 8.12 -12.90
C THR A 48 -6.43 7.31 -11.73
N PRO A 49 -6.20 7.92 -10.55
CA PRO A 49 -5.69 7.19 -9.39
C PRO A 49 -6.53 5.97 -9.00
N LEU A 50 -7.87 6.07 -9.11
CA LEU A 50 -8.78 4.96 -8.83
C LEU A 50 -8.62 3.83 -9.84
N GLU A 51 -8.62 4.15 -11.14
CA GLU A 51 -8.43 3.13 -12.19
C GLU A 51 -7.06 2.44 -12.09
N SER A 52 -6.01 3.17 -11.74
CA SER A 52 -4.69 2.60 -11.49
C SER A 52 -4.70 1.65 -10.29
N ALA A 53 -5.29 2.07 -9.17
CA ALA A 53 -5.36 1.26 -7.96
C ALA A 53 -6.16 -0.04 -8.17
N MET A 54 -7.21 0.00 -8.99
CA MET A 54 -8.00 -1.19 -9.34
C MET A 54 -7.19 -2.27 -10.08
N ILE A 55 -6.10 -1.93 -10.79
CA ILE A 55 -5.24 -2.92 -11.46
C ILE A 55 -4.66 -3.92 -10.46
N ILE A 56 -4.29 -3.46 -9.27
CA ILE A 56 -3.74 -4.28 -8.19
C ILE A 56 -4.83 -4.66 -7.16
N GLY A 57 -6.10 -4.61 -7.56
CA GLY A 57 -7.24 -4.97 -6.69
C GLY A 57 -7.51 -4.01 -5.54
N ALA A 58 -6.93 -2.80 -5.55
CA ALA A 58 -7.09 -1.82 -4.48
C ALA A 58 -8.23 -0.83 -4.78
N ASP A 59 -9.45 -1.14 -4.32
CA ASP A 59 -10.58 -0.21 -4.44
C ASP A 59 -10.51 0.92 -3.40
N ILE A 60 -9.84 2.01 -3.78
CA ILE A 60 -9.69 3.21 -2.96
C ILE A 60 -10.94 4.10 -2.89
N SER A 61 -12.06 3.70 -3.49
CA SER A 61 -13.37 4.31 -3.20
C SER A 61 -13.96 3.79 -1.88
N THR A 62 -13.38 2.72 -1.33
CA THR A 62 -13.76 2.10 -0.06
C THR A 62 -12.68 2.30 1.01
N ASP A 63 -12.99 1.98 2.26
CA ASP A 63 -12.01 2.00 3.35
C ASP A 63 -11.15 0.72 3.43
N LYS A 64 -11.44 -0.29 2.61
CA LYS A 64 -10.78 -1.60 2.68
C LYS A 64 -9.26 -1.52 2.52
N PRO A 65 -8.68 -0.86 1.48
CA PRO A 65 -7.23 -0.82 1.32
C PRO A 65 -6.51 -0.17 2.51
N LEU A 66 -7.14 0.86 3.10
CA LEU A 66 -6.61 1.51 4.31
C LEU A 66 -6.63 0.57 5.51
N ARG A 67 -7.73 -0.15 5.74
CA ARG A 67 -7.85 -1.12 6.84
C ARG A 67 -6.86 -2.27 6.69
N ASP A 68 -6.72 -2.81 5.48
CA ASP A 68 -5.74 -3.87 5.19
C ASP A 68 -4.31 -3.38 5.46
N THR A 69 -4.00 -2.12 5.12
CA THR A 69 -2.69 -1.52 5.39
C THR A 69 -2.42 -1.40 6.89
N ILE A 70 -3.40 -0.93 7.66
CA ILE A 70 -3.29 -0.83 9.13
C ILE A 70 -3.08 -2.22 9.73
N GLN A 71 -3.84 -3.22 9.29
CA GLN A 71 -3.73 -4.60 9.76
C GLN A 71 -2.34 -5.18 9.46
N PHE A 72 -1.85 -5.02 8.23
CA PHE A 72 -0.51 -5.48 7.84
C PHE A 72 0.60 -4.85 8.70
N LEU A 73 0.51 -3.54 8.98
CA LEU A 73 1.48 -2.87 9.84
C LEU A 73 1.39 -3.35 11.29
N SER A 74 0.19 -3.59 11.81
CA SER A 74 -0.02 -4.16 13.14
C SER A 74 0.65 -5.53 13.26
N GLU A 75 0.39 -6.42 12.31
CA GLU A 75 0.99 -7.77 12.28
C GLU A 75 2.52 -7.70 12.14
N THR A 76 3.02 -6.75 11.35
CA THR A 76 4.48 -6.55 11.20
C THR A 76 5.11 -6.10 12.52
N VAL A 77 4.46 -5.19 13.26
CA VAL A 77 4.93 -4.77 14.58
C VAL A 77 4.89 -5.94 15.58
N ASP A 78 3.82 -6.72 15.59
CA ASP A 78 3.70 -7.90 16.46
C ASP A 78 4.80 -8.92 16.16
N GLN A 79 5.13 -9.14 14.88
CA GLN A 79 6.25 -10.02 14.48
C GLN A 79 7.60 -9.48 14.96
N ILE A 80 7.84 -8.17 14.84
CA ILE A 80 9.07 -7.55 15.33
C ILE A 80 9.19 -7.74 16.85
N ILE A 81 8.12 -7.51 17.61
CA ILE A 81 8.11 -7.71 19.07
C ILE A 81 8.44 -9.16 19.43
N ALA A 82 7.83 -10.13 18.73
CA ALA A 82 8.10 -11.55 18.95
C ALA A 82 9.56 -11.90 18.69
N TYR A 83 10.13 -11.44 17.58
CA TYR A 83 11.54 -11.68 17.25
C TYR A 83 12.51 -11.00 18.22
N SER A 84 12.21 -9.79 18.69
CA SER A 84 13.02 -9.13 19.72
C SER A 84 13.07 -9.95 21.02
N ALA A 85 11.93 -10.49 21.46
CA ALA A 85 11.87 -11.34 22.65
C ALA A 85 12.67 -12.66 22.47
N GLU A 86 12.67 -13.25 21.27
CA GLU A 86 13.48 -14.44 20.95
C GLU A 86 14.99 -14.16 20.98
N LEU A 87 15.40 -12.94 20.62
CA LEU A 87 16.80 -12.50 20.66
C LEU A 87 17.28 -12.13 22.08
N GLY A 88 16.38 -12.07 23.06
CA GLY A 88 16.69 -11.68 24.43
C GLY A 88 16.88 -10.18 24.62
N GLU A 89 16.32 -9.37 23.72
CA GLU A 89 16.15 -7.92 23.90
C GLU A 89 14.87 -7.59 24.67
#